data_AF-A0AAV2NNQ7-F1
#
_entry.id   AF-A0AAV2NNQ7-F1
#
_cell.length_a   1.000
_cell.length_b   1.000
_cell.length_c   1.000
_cell.angle_alpha   90.00
_cell.angle_beta   90.00
_cell.angle_gamma   90.00
#
_symmetry.space_group_name_H-M   'P 1'
#
loop_
_entity.id
_entity.type
_entity.pdbx_description
1 polymer ?
#
loop_
_entity_poly.entity_id
_entity_poly.type
_entity_poly.pdbx_seq_one_letter_code
_entity_poly.pdbx_strand_id
1 'polypeptide(L)'
;MNRFNKTSKILQTVDIDLQTAVELLQGLKTFVGSLRENVDDYEERGKILSKATDYKQSKRRSRKRKLQFDEKKTVDIDTETNLNVKTDMRVNTFNVILDQLEQELNHRLGAYREIEERFGFKNKLKNLSHEEVQHKAKHLQSIYNSDTEDDFPIECSHFKTFLPDDIPLNSIASTLQYIREKVIISTFPNIDVALKIFLSIAVTNCSAERSFSLLKRIKTALRNLLGEERLGALAVLNFNNDLVTSLSFENVIQDFAALKSRKHNF
;
A
#
# COMPACT_ATOMS: atom_id res chain seq x y z
N MET A 1 -15.95 -7.49 3.96
CA MET A 1 -14.92 -6.99 4.90
C MET A 1 -13.82 -8.00 5.24
N ASN A 2 -14.14 -9.25 5.63
CA ASN A 2 -13.11 -10.19 6.12
C ASN A 2 -12.04 -10.57 5.06
N ARG A 3 -12.42 -10.71 3.78
CA ARG A 3 -11.46 -11.00 2.69
C ARG A 3 -10.50 -9.87 2.37
N PHE A 4 -10.95 -8.62 2.41
CA PHE A 4 -10.11 -7.44 2.19
C PHE A 4 -9.05 -7.30 3.30
N ASN A 5 -9.45 -7.51 4.56
CA ASN A 5 -8.51 -7.49 5.69
C ASN A 5 -7.52 -8.66 5.62
N LYS A 6 -7.96 -9.86 5.23
CA LYS A 6 -7.08 -11.02 5.06
C LYS A 6 -6.05 -10.79 3.96
N THR A 7 -6.47 -10.33 2.79
CA THR A 7 -5.56 -10.01 1.67
C THR A 7 -4.59 -8.90 2.03
N SER A 8 -5.05 -7.83 2.69
CA SER A 8 -4.18 -6.76 3.18
C SER A 8 -3.16 -7.25 4.21
N LYS A 9 -3.56 -8.08 5.18
CA LYS A 9 -2.64 -8.66 6.17
C LYS A 9 -1.60 -9.58 5.52
N ILE A 10 -2.02 -10.36 4.54
CA ILE A 10 -1.13 -11.20 3.75
C ILE A 10 -0.13 -10.29 3.06
N LEU A 11 -0.56 -9.32 2.23
CA LEU A 11 0.34 -8.37 1.54
C LEU A 11 1.34 -7.59 2.42
N GLN A 12 1.09 -7.50 3.73
CA GLN A 12 1.97 -6.85 4.72
C GLN A 12 3.05 -7.78 5.29
N THR A 13 3.01 -9.08 5.00
CA THR A 13 4.04 -10.04 5.44
C THR A 13 5.33 -9.87 4.63
N VAL A 14 6.47 -10.03 5.32
CA VAL A 14 7.81 -9.74 4.78
C VAL A 14 8.27 -10.74 3.72
N ASP A 15 7.77 -11.98 3.74
CA ASP A 15 8.22 -13.08 2.88
C ASP A 15 7.28 -13.41 1.71
N ILE A 16 6.45 -12.46 1.29
CA ILE A 16 5.55 -12.72 0.17
C ILE A 16 6.27 -12.66 -1.16
N ASP A 17 6.03 -13.70 -1.95
CA ASP A 17 6.36 -13.73 -3.36
C ASP A 17 5.51 -12.71 -4.14
N LEU A 18 6.18 -11.95 -4.98
CA LEU A 18 5.60 -10.83 -5.70
C LEU A 18 4.52 -11.27 -6.70
N GLN A 19 4.69 -12.45 -7.30
CA GLN A 19 3.70 -13.07 -8.18
C GLN A 19 2.42 -13.39 -7.39
N THR A 20 2.57 -14.03 -6.23
CA THR A 20 1.45 -14.31 -5.32
C THR A 20 0.73 -13.03 -4.89
N ALA A 21 1.46 -11.94 -4.65
CA ALA A 21 0.87 -10.63 -4.32
C ALA A 21 -0.01 -10.07 -5.46
N VAL A 22 0.47 -10.14 -6.70
CA VAL A 22 -0.29 -9.72 -7.90
C VAL A 22 -1.55 -10.55 -8.08
N GLU A 23 -1.46 -11.87 -7.90
CA GLU A 23 -2.61 -12.78 -8.00
C GLU A 23 -3.67 -12.51 -6.93
N LEU A 24 -3.25 -12.25 -5.69
CA LEU A 24 -4.16 -11.90 -4.60
C LEU A 24 -4.87 -10.57 -4.85
N LEU A 25 -4.16 -9.55 -5.37
CA LEU A 25 -4.76 -8.27 -5.74
C LEU A 25 -5.73 -8.42 -6.92
N GLN A 26 -5.39 -9.26 -7.90
CA GLN A 26 -6.26 -9.56 -9.03
C GLN A 26 -7.54 -10.28 -8.59
N GLY A 27 -7.43 -11.27 -7.68
CA GLY A 27 -8.58 -11.94 -7.07
C GLY A 27 -9.43 -11.02 -6.19
N LEU A 28 -8.80 -10.04 -5.53
CA LEU A 28 -9.52 -9.01 -4.78
C LEU A 28 -10.28 -8.07 -5.71
N LYS A 29 -9.70 -7.69 -6.85
CA LYS A 29 -10.36 -6.87 -7.88
C LYS A 29 -11.61 -7.58 -8.42
N THR A 30 -11.52 -8.85 -8.81
CA THR A 30 -12.68 -9.61 -9.30
C THR A 30 -13.76 -9.74 -8.22
N PHE A 31 -13.37 -9.93 -6.96
CA PHE A 31 -14.29 -9.91 -5.83
C PHE A 31 -14.97 -8.56 -5.64
N VAL A 32 -14.26 -7.44 -5.75
CA VAL A 32 -14.85 -6.09 -5.66
C VAL A 32 -15.82 -5.84 -6.81
N GLY A 33 -15.49 -6.30 -8.03
CA GLY A 33 -16.40 -6.23 -9.18
C GLY A 33 -17.71 -6.98 -8.94
N SER A 34 -17.67 -8.18 -8.35
CA SER A 34 -18.89 -8.94 -8.04
C SER A 34 -19.72 -8.36 -6.88
N LEU A 35 -19.18 -7.39 -6.13
CA LEU A 35 -19.99 -6.66 -5.14
C LEU A 35 -21.04 -5.75 -5.80
N ARG A 36 -20.85 -5.37 -7.07
CA ARG A 36 -21.79 -4.53 -7.81
C ARG A 36 -23.14 -5.22 -8.05
N GLU A 37 -23.15 -6.55 -8.07
CA GLU A 37 -24.36 -7.36 -8.24
C GLU A 37 -25.12 -7.59 -6.93
N ASN A 38 -24.44 -7.47 -5.78
CA ASN A 38 -24.97 -7.79 -4.46
C ASN A 38 -25.50 -6.56 -3.69
N VAL A 39 -25.97 -5.53 -4.40
CA VAL A 39 -26.40 -4.25 -3.81
C VAL A 39 -27.48 -4.43 -2.75
N ASP A 40 -28.42 -5.35 -2.97
CA ASP A 40 -29.57 -5.55 -2.08
C ASP A 40 -29.17 -6.14 -0.71
N ASP A 41 -28.21 -7.08 -0.65
CA ASP A 41 -27.67 -7.61 0.63
C ASP A 41 -26.94 -6.53 1.43
N TYR A 42 -26.23 -5.62 0.75
CA TYR A 42 -25.58 -4.48 1.42
C TYR A 42 -26.59 -3.43 1.90
N GLU A 43 -27.68 -3.23 1.17
CA GLU A 43 -28.77 -2.34 1.59
C GLU A 43 -29.45 -2.87 2.86
N GLU A 44 -29.75 -4.18 2.92
CA GLU A 44 -30.33 -4.81 4.11
C GLU A 44 -29.40 -4.72 5.32
N ARG A 45 -28.11 -5.03 5.14
CA ARG A 45 -27.11 -4.89 6.20
C ARG A 45 -26.95 -3.45 6.66
N GLY A 46 -27.04 -2.49 5.73
CA GLY A 46 -27.00 -1.06 6.04
C GLY A 46 -28.20 -0.60 6.88
N LYS A 47 -29.40 -1.11 6.60
CA LYS A 47 -30.61 -0.85 7.40
C LYS A 47 -30.46 -1.41 8.82
N ILE A 48 -29.93 -2.62 8.96
CA ILE A 48 -29.67 -3.24 10.28
C ILE A 48 -28.65 -2.41 11.09
N LEU A 49 -27.54 -1.99 10.47
CA LEU A 49 -26.48 -1.24 11.17
C LEU A 49 -26.92 0.17 11.58
N SER A 50 -27.66 0.86 10.70
CA SER A 50 -28.10 2.24 10.92
C SER A 50 -29.38 2.35 11.76
N LYS A 51 -30.08 1.23 11.98
CA LYS A 51 -31.44 1.19 12.58
C LYS A 51 -32.45 2.09 11.84
N ALA A 52 -32.17 2.48 10.60
CA ALA A 52 -33.03 3.34 9.82
C ALA A 52 -33.96 2.49 8.93
N THR A 53 -35.26 2.78 8.98
CA THR A 53 -36.28 2.15 8.13
C THR A 53 -36.33 2.76 6.72
N ASP A 54 -35.99 4.03 6.58
CA ASP A 54 -36.08 4.80 5.34
C ASP A 54 -34.85 5.67 5.07
N TYR A 55 -34.58 5.90 3.78
CA TYR A 55 -33.54 6.81 3.32
C TYR A 55 -33.79 8.24 3.79
N LYS A 56 -32.76 8.96 4.24
CA LYS A 56 -32.90 10.37 4.66
C LYS A 56 -33.45 11.28 3.55
N GLN A 57 -33.15 10.95 2.29
CA GLN A 57 -33.65 11.67 1.11
C GLN A 57 -35.14 11.43 0.82
N SER A 58 -35.75 10.33 1.29
CA SER A 58 -37.20 10.11 1.11
C SER A 58 -38.04 11.09 1.94
N LYS A 59 -37.47 11.65 3.01
CA LYS A 59 -38.11 12.66 3.86
C LYS A 59 -37.92 14.10 3.33
N ARG A 60 -37.21 14.29 2.22
CA ARG A 60 -36.93 15.62 1.65
C ARG A 60 -38.06 16.05 0.73
N ARG A 61 -38.62 17.25 0.95
CA ARG A 61 -39.70 17.81 0.11
C ARG A 61 -39.21 17.96 -1.34
N SER A 62 -39.93 17.38 -2.30
CA SER A 62 -39.67 17.61 -3.72
C SER A 62 -40.03 19.05 -4.10
N ARG A 63 -39.10 19.75 -4.77
CA ARG A 63 -39.35 21.09 -5.31
C ARG A 63 -40.11 20.95 -6.62
N LYS A 64 -41.30 21.54 -6.69
CA LYS A 64 -42.05 21.69 -7.95
C LYS A 64 -41.66 23.01 -8.60
N ARG A 65 -41.29 22.97 -9.89
CA ARG A 65 -41.04 24.17 -10.68
C ARG A 65 -42.38 24.90 -10.93
N LYS A 66 -42.36 26.22 -11.01
CA LYS A 66 -43.52 26.99 -11.49
C LYS A 66 -43.61 26.82 -13.01
N LEU A 67 -44.71 26.22 -13.47
CA LEU A 67 -45.03 26.10 -14.90
C LEU A 67 -45.53 27.46 -15.43
N GLN A 68 -45.15 27.79 -16.67
CA GLN A 68 -45.71 28.95 -17.36
C GLN A 68 -47.07 28.61 -17.99
N PHE A 69 -47.88 29.63 -18.30
CA PHE A 69 -49.28 29.48 -18.71
C PHE A 69 -49.48 28.60 -19.96
N ASP A 70 -48.53 28.63 -20.89
CA ASP A 70 -48.57 27.84 -22.14
C ASP A 70 -47.89 26.45 -22.03
N GLU A 71 -47.28 26.14 -20.89
CA GLU A 71 -46.53 24.90 -20.66
C GLU A 71 -47.51 23.80 -20.22
N LYS A 72 -47.90 22.91 -21.14
CA LYS A 72 -48.73 21.75 -20.81
C LYS A 72 -47.96 20.81 -19.88
N LYS A 73 -48.62 20.34 -18.81
CA LYS A 73 -48.14 19.20 -18.01
C LYS A 73 -48.04 17.96 -18.89
N THR A 74 -46.89 17.73 -19.50
CA THR A 74 -46.47 16.35 -19.77
C THR A 74 -46.04 15.79 -18.42
N VAL A 75 -46.54 14.60 -18.11
CA VAL A 75 -46.31 13.93 -16.81
C VAL A 75 -44.80 13.68 -16.60
N ASP A 76 -44.02 13.71 -17.67
CA ASP A 76 -42.63 13.26 -17.69
C ASP A 76 -41.59 14.35 -17.36
N ILE A 77 -41.82 15.63 -17.66
CA ILE A 77 -40.77 16.67 -17.56
C ILE A 77 -40.36 16.99 -16.11
N ASP A 78 -41.27 16.88 -15.12
CA ASP A 78 -40.95 17.15 -13.71
C ASP A 78 -40.36 15.93 -12.97
N THR A 79 -40.46 14.73 -13.56
CA THR A 79 -39.98 13.46 -12.97
C THR A 79 -38.71 12.93 -13.61
N GLU A 80 -38.36 13.36 -14.82
CA GLU A 80 -37.21 12.83 -15.59
C GLU A 80 -35.85 13.02 -14.91
N THR A 81 -35.67 14.03 -14.07
CA THR A 81 -34.38 14.28 -13.40
C THR A 81 -34.29 13.75 -11.97
N ASN A 82 -35.36 13.19 -11.40
CA ASN A 82 -35.35 12.67 -10.03
C ASN A 82 -35.22 11.14 -10.06
N LEU A 83 -33.98 10.65 -9.99
CA LEU A 83 -33.71 9.24 -9.71
C LEU A 83 -34.48 8.82 -8.44
N ASN A 84 -35.10 7.64 -8.46
CA ASN A 84 -35.69 7.04 -7.26
C ASN A 84 -34.62 7.01 -6.15
N VAL A 85 -34.97 7.30 -4.90
CA VAL A 85 -33.99 7.47 -3.81
C VAL A 85 -33.08 6.25 -3.65
N LYS A 86 -33.60 5.04 -3.90
CA LYS A 86 -32.82 3.80 -3.94
C LYS A 86 -31.84 3.76 -5.12
N THR A 87 -32.25 4.19 -6.31
CA THR A 87 -31.40 4.24 -7.50
C THR A 87 -30.36 5.38 -7.40
N ASP A 88 -30.73 6.51 -6.80
CA ASP A 88 -29.83 7.63 -6.50
C ASP A 88 -28.71 7.19 -5.55
N MET A 89 -29.04 6.55 -4.43
CA MET A 89 -28.03 6.03 -3.51
C MET A 89 -27.15 4.96 -4.16
N ARG A 90 -27.73 4.06 -4.96
CA ARG A 90 -26.97 3.03 -5.69
C ARG A 90 -25.97 3.65 -6.68
N VAL A 91 -26.40 4.62 -7.50
CA VAL A 91 -25.58 5.20 -8.55
C VAL A 91 -24.58 6.22 -7.99
N ASN A 92 -25.04 7.16 -7.16
CA ASN A 92 -24.23 8.31 -6.73
C ASN A 92 -23.37 8.04 -5.50
N THR A 93 -23.62 6.95 -4.75
CA THR A 93 -22.80 6.62 -3.58
C THR A 93 -22.18 5.23 -3.67
N PHE A 94 -22.98 4.18 -3.84
CA PHE A 94 -22.47 2.82 -3.80
C PHE A 94 -21.53 2.51 -4.97
N ASN A 95 -21.96 2.82 -6.20
CA ASN A 95 -21.13 2.63 -7.39
C ASN A 95 -19.90 3.52 -7.34
N VAL A 96 -20.02 4.80 -6.94
CA VAL A 96 -18.87 5.71 -6.83
C VAL A 96 -17.81 5.18 -5.85
N ILE A 97 -18.23 4.62 -4.71
CA ILE A 97 -17.29 4.01 -3.74
C ILE A 97 -16.62 2.77 -4.33
N LEU A 98 -17.37 1.92 -5.04
CA LEU A 98 -16.80 0.73 -5.68
C LEU A 98 -15.85 1.10 -6.83
N ASP A 99 -16.22 2.06 -7.66
CA ASP A 99 -15.42 2.54 -8.79
C ASP A 99 -14.11 3.17 -8.27
N GLN A 100 -14.17 3.98 -7.20
CA GLN A 100 -12.97 4.50 -6.55
C GLN A 100 -12.11 3.37 -5.98
N LEU A 101 -12.71 2.40 -5.28
CA LEU A 101 -11.98 1.26 -4.72
C LEU A 101 -11.31 0.43 -5.82
N GLU A 102 -12.01 0.20 -6.92
CA GLU A 102 -11.47 -0.51 -8.08
C GLU A 102 -10.33 0.26 -8.74
N GLN A 103 -10.46 1.59 -8.87
CA GLN A 103 -9.40 2.45 -9.39
C GLN A 103 -8.14 2.40 -8.51
N GLU A 104 -8.27 2.50 -7.19
CA GLU A 104 -7.13 2.39 -6.27
C GLU A 104 -6.49 1.01 -6.33
N LEU A 105 -7.30 -0.06 -6.43
CA LEU A 105 -6.78 -1.42 -6.61
C LEU A 105 -6.03 -1.58 -7.93
N ASN A 106 -6.54 -0.99 -9.02
CA ASN A 106 -5.87 -0.99 -10.31
C ASN A 106 -4.54 -0.22 -10.27
N HIS A 107 -4.53 0.95 -9.62
CA HIS A 107 -3.33 1.74 -9.45
C HIS A 107 -2.25 0.97 -8.68
N ARG A 108 -2.63 0.38 -7.53
CA ARG A 108 -1.72 -0.48 -6.74
C ARG A 108 -1.25 -1.68 -7.55
N LEU A 109 -2.15 -2.38 -8.23
CA LEU A 109 -1.82 -3.56 -9.03
C LEU A 109 -0.85 -3.22 -10.17
N GLY A 110 -1.00 -2.05 -10.81
CA GLY A 110 -0.04 -1.54 -11.80
C GLY A 110 1.37 -1.39 -11.23
N ALA A 111 1.50 -0.77 -10.06
CA ALA A 111 2.80 -0.62 -9.39
C ALA A 111 3.44 -1.98 -9.04
N TYR A 112 2.64 -2.95 -8.56
CA TYR A 112 3.16 -4.30 -8.27
C TYR A 112 3.58 -5.05 -9.54
N ARG A 113 2.84 -4.91 -10.65
CA ARG A 113 3.23 -5.48 -11.95
C ARG A 113 4.52 -4.89 -12.47
N GLU A 114 4.70 -3.58 -12.34
CA GLU A 114 5.93 -2.92 -12.75
C GLU A 114 7.14 -3.40 -11.93
N ILE A 115 6.97 -3.60 -10.62
CA ILE A 115 8.01 -4.21 -9.78
C ILE A 115 8.25 -5.68 -10.19
N GLU A 116 7.21 -6.42 -10.58
CA GLU A 116 7.32 -7.82 -11.03
C GLU A 116 8.01 -7.93 -12.39
N GLU A 117 7.78 -6.98 -13.28
CA GLU A 117 8.47 -6.91 -14.57
C GLU A 117 9.96 -6.60 -14.37
N ARG A 118 10.27 -5.63 -13.49
CA ARG A 118 11.65 -5.22 -13.17
C ARG A 118 12.42 -6.31 -12.44
N PHE A 119 11.87 -6.89 -11.37
CA PHE A 119 12.60 -7.78 -10.45
C PHE A 119 12.10 -9.23 -10.42
N GLY A 120 10.98 -9.55 -11.06
CA GLY A 120 10.38 -10.88 -11.05
C GLY A 120 11.19 -11.94 -11.79
N PHE A 121 12.17 -11.54 -12.61
CA PHE A 121 13.14 -12.49 -13.18
C PHE A 121 13.97 -13.18 -12.09
N LYS A 122 14.14 -12.55 -10.92
CA LYS A 122 14.87 -13.14 -9.79
C LYS A 122 14.22 -14.45 -9.31
N ASN A 123 12.92 -14.44 -9.04
CA ASN A 123 12.22 -15.65 -8.57
C ASN A 123 12.17 -16.75 -9.64
N LYS A 124 12.35 -16.37 -10.90
CA LYS A 124 12.39 -17.27 -12.06
C LYS A 124 13.82 -17.54 -12.55
N LEU A 125 14.87 -17.09 -11.85
CA LEU A 125 16.29 -17.22 -12.26
C LEU A 125 16.68 -18.68 -12.54
N LYS A 126 16.14 -19.63 -11.76
CA LYS A 126 16.37 -21.06 -11.94
C LYS A 126 15.77 -21.61 -13.25
N ASN A 127 14.65 -21.03 -13.72
CA ASN A 127 13.86 -21.56 -14.83
C ASN A 127 14.01 -20.79 -16.15
N LEU A 128 14.53 -19.55 -16.13
CA LEU A 128 14.69 -18.69 -17.32
C LEU A 128 15.95 -19.03 -18.12
N SER A 129 15.94 -18.82 -19.44
CA SER A 129 17.13 -18.97 -20.29
C SER A 129 18.20 -17.91 -19.96
N HIS A 130 19.48 -18.20 -20.26
CA HIS A 130 20.58 -17.24 -20.09
C HIS A 130 20.32 -15.94 -20.87
N GLU A 131 19.75 -16.05 -22.07
CA GLU A 131 19.43 -14.90 -22.94
C GLU A 131 18.30 -14.04 -22.37
N GLU A 132 17.28 -14.67 -21.77
CA GLU A 132 16.16 -13.96 -21.15
C GLU A 132 16.59 -13.22 -19.87
N VAL A 133 17.49 -13.82 -19.09
CA VAL A 133 18.10 -13.17 -17.92
C VAL A 133 18.89 -11.95 -18.35
N GLN A 134 19.69 -12.04 -19.41
CA GLN A 134 20.45 -10.90 -19.92
C GLN A 134 19.54 -9.78 -20.45
N HIS A 135 18.47 -10.11 -21.18
CA HIS A 135 17.55 -9.11 -21.70
C HIS A 135 16.83 -8.36 -20.55
N LYS A 136 16.37 -9.09 -19.53
CA LYS A 136 15.73 -8.48 -18.35
C LYS A 136 16.70 -7.72 -17.47
N ALA A 137 17.93 -8.21 -17.32
CA ALA A 137 18.98 -7.49 -16.61
C ALA A 137 19.37 -6.18 -17.31
N LYS A 138 19.49 -6.18 -18.65
CA LYS A 138 19.68 -4.95 -19.44
C LYS A 138 18.52 -3.97 -19.29
N HIS A 139 17.29 -4.47 -19.24
CA HIS A 139 16.11 -3.63 -19.00
C HIS A 139 16.12 -3.01 -17.60
N LEU A 140 16.55 -3.75 -16.58
CA LEU A 140 16.73 -3.19 -15.23
C LEU A 140 17.88 -2.18 -15.20
N GLN A 141 18.98 -2.47 -15.89
CA GLN A 141 20.15 -1.58 -16.00
C GLN A 141 19.79 -0.24 -16.66
N SER A 142 18.95 -0.25 -17.71
CA SER A 142 18.51 0.99 -18.34
C SER A 142 17.64 1.87 -17.44
N ILE A 143 16.98 1.26 -16.45
CA ILE A 143 16.18 1.96 -15.44
C ILE A 143 17.07 2.50 -14.30
N TYR A 144 18.08 1.73 -13.87
CA TYR A 144 18.98 2.06 -12.76
C TYR A 144 20.42 2.28 -13.25
N ASN A 145 20.57 3.11 -14.28
CA ASN A 145 21.86 3.38 -14.94
C ASN A 145 22.89 4.07 -14.03
N SER A 146 22.46 4.74 -12.97
CA SER A 146 23.32 5.38 -11.97
C SER A 146 23.84 4.41 -10.91
N ASP A 147 23.15 3.29 -10.72
CA ASP A 147 23.36 2.38 -9.59
C ASP A 147 23.91 1.01 -10.01
N THR A 148 24.02 0.75 -11.32
CA THR A 148 24.49 -0.54 -11.87
C THR A 148 25.51 -0.32 -12.98
N GLU A 149 26.60 -1.09 -12.94
CA GLU A 149 27.66 -1.08 -13.96
C GLU A 149 27.28 -1.90 -15.21
N ASP A 150 28.02 -1.70 -16.31
CA ASP A 150 27.81 -2.39 -17.60
C ASP A 150 27.92 -3.91 -17.53
N ASP A 151 28.61 -4.43 -16.52
CA ASP A 151 28.78 -5.87 -16.30
C ASP A 151 27.58 -6.53 -15.60
N PHE A 152 26.55 -5.77 -15.17
CA PHE A 152 25.39 -6.30 -14.47
C PHE A 152 24.68 -7.49 -15.17
N PRO A 153 24.47 -7.49 -16.50
CA PRO A 153 23.85 -8.63 -17.18
C PRO A 153 24.71 -9.90 -17.13
N ILE A 154 26.04 -9.74 -17.21
CA ILE A 154 27.00 -10.84 -17.16
C ILE A 154 27.10 -11.38 -15.73
N GLU A 155 27.11 -10.47 -14.76
CA GLU A 155 27.08 -10.78 -13.33
C GLU A 155 25.84 -11.60 -12.96
N CYS A 156 24.66 -11.23 -13.48
CA CYS A 156 23.41 -11.97 -13.29
C CYS A 156 23.46 -13.39 -13.88
N SER A 157 24.06 -13.55 -15.07
CA SER A 157 24.28 -14.87 -15.68
C SER A 157 25.21 -15.75 -14.82
N HIS A 158 26.31 -15.18 -14.32
CA HIS A 158 27.25 -15.89 -13.46
C HIS A 158 26.64 -16.24 -12.10
N PHE A 159 25.87 -15.33 -11.51
CA PHE A 159 25.14 -15.59 -10.27
C PHE A 159 24.12 -16.71 -10.39
N LYS A 160 23.47 -16.85 -11.57
CA LYS A 160 22.59 -17.99 -11.85
C LYS A 160 23.35 -19.32 -11.72
N THR A 161 24.54 -19.42 -12.30
CA THR A 161 25.35 -20.67 -12.22
C THR A 161 25.92 -20.92 -10.82
N PHE A 162 26.10 -19.87 -10.05
CA PHE A 162 26.66 -19.96 -8.70
C PHE A 162 25.60 -20.31 -7.64
N LEU A 163 24.31 -20.11 -7.93
CA LEU A 163 23.24 -20.30 -6.94
C LEU A 163 23.04 -21.79 -6.61
N PRO A 164 23.25 -22.24 -5.37
CA PRO A 164 22.92 -23.61 -4.99
C PRO A 164 21.39 -23.83 -4.93
N ASP A 165 20.96 -25.06 -5.19
CA ASP A 165 19.54 -25.43 -5.26
C ASP A 165 18.78 -25.21 -3.94
N ASP A 166 19.47 -25.22 -2.80
CA ASP A 166 18.89 -25.13 -1.46
C ASP A 166 18.52 -23.72 -0.99
N ILE A 167 18.83 -22.66 -1.73
CA ILE A 167 18.46 -21.29 -1.30
C ILE A 167 16.99 -21.01 -1.64
N PRO A 168 16.16 -20.66 -0.65
CA PRO A 168 14.81 -20.16 -0.89
C PRO A 168 14.87 -18.74 -1.49
N LEU A 169 14.78 -18.61 -2.82
CA LEU A 169 14.74 -17.30 -3.51
C LEU A 169 13.51 -16.46 -3.13
N ASN A 170 12.50 -17.10 -2.55
CA ASN A 170 11.25 -16.50 -2.10
C ASN A 170 11.42 -15.45 -0.98
N SER A 171 12.52 -15.47 -0.22
CA SER A 171 12.84 -14.38 0.71
C SER A 171 14.08 -13.61 0.23
N ILE A 172 13.89 -12.33 -0.09
CA ILE A 172 14.98 -11.47 -0.56
C ILE A 172 16.00 -11.21 0.57
N ALA A 173 15.51 -11.13 1.82
CA ALA A 173 16.36 -10.90 2.99
C ALA A 173 17.34 -12.06 3.21
N SER A 174 16.89 -13.32 3.09
CA SER A 174 17.78 -14.48 3.21
C SER A 174 18.79 -14.57 2.06
N THR A 175 18.39 -14.18 0.84
CA THR A 175 19.31 -14.13 -0.31
C THR A 175 20.44 -13.13 -0.07
N LEU A 176 20.11 -11.93 0.44
CA LEU A 176 21.12 -10.93 0.78
C LEU A 176 22.00 -11.36 1.94
N GLN A 177 21.42 -11.96 2.99
CA GLN A 177 22.19 -12.48 4.10
C GLN A 177 23.20 -13.53 3.64
N TYR A 178 22.81 -14.43 2.73
CA TYR A 178 23.70 -15.42 2.13
C TYR A 178 24.87 -14.79 1.37
N ILE A 179 24.61 -13.78 0.52
CA ILE A 179 25.65 -13.07 -0.23
C ILE A 179 26.65 -12.40 0.73
N ARG A 180 26.15 -11.83 1.84
CA ARG A 180 26.97 -11.16 2.84
C ARG A 180 27.79 -12.13 3.70
N GLU A 181 27.21 -13.25 4.12
CA GLU A 181 27.88 -14.26 4.94
C GLU A 181 29.00 -14.99 4.21
N LYS A 182 28.85 -15.21 2.90
CA LYS A 182 29.85 -15.89 2.07
C LYS A 182 30.92 -14.96 1.50
N VAL A 183 30.90 -13.66 1.83
CA VAL A 183 31.84 -12.64 1.33
C VAL A 183 31.86 -12.59 -0.21
N ILE A 184 30.74 -12.91 -0.87
CA ILE A 184 30.64 -12.91 -2.34
C ILE A 184 30.27 -11.51 -2.85
N ILE A 185 30.09 -10.54 -1.94
CA ILE A 185 29.87 -9.12 -2.27
C ILE A 185 30.98 -8.59 -3.18
N SER A 186 32.23 -9.04 -3.01
CA SER A 186 33.35 -8.62 -3.87
C SER A 186 33.26 -9.16 -5.30
N THR A 187 32.53 -10.26 -5.50
CA THR A 187 32.37 -10.91 -6.81
C THR A 187 31.08 -10.48 -7.49
N PHE A 188 30.06 -10.13 -6.71
CA PHE A 188 28.74 -9.73 -7.19
C PHE A 188 28.22 -8.42 -6.57
N PRO A 189 28.90 -7.28 -6.80
CA PRO A 189 28.52 -5.99 -6.21
C PRO A 189 27.22 -5.42 -6.79
N ASN A 190 26.98 -5.56 -8.10
CA ASN A 190 25.79 -4.99 -8.73
C ASN A 190 24.52 -5.75 -8.33
N ILE A 191 24.62 -7.05 -8.08
CA ILE A 191 23.51 -7.86 -7.57
C ILE A 191 23.15 -7.46 -6.14
N ASP A 192 24.14 -7.17 -5.28
CA ASP A 192 23.88 -6.67 -3.92
C ASP A 192 23.14 -5.32 -3.96
N VAL A 193 23.56 -4.41 -4.84
CA VAL A 193 22.87 -3.12 -5.04
C VAL A 193 21.43 -3.33 -5.54
N ALA A 194 21.22 -4.16 -6.57
CA ALA A 194 19.89 -4.44 -7.10
C ALA A 194 18.95 -5.05 -6.03
N LEU A 195 19.47 -5.96 -5.20
CA LEU A 195 18.72 -6.57 -4.10
C LEU A 195 18.42 -5.57 -2.97
N LYS A 196 19.32 -4.64 -2.68
CA LYS A 196 19.07 -3.54 -1.73
C LYS A 196 17.98 -2.60 -2.23
N ILE A 197 18.02 -2.21 -3.51
CA ILE A 197 16.98 -1.40 -4.16
C ILE A 197 15.64 -2.13 -4.02
N PHE A 198 15.58 -3.42 -4.36
CA PHE A 198 14.37 -4.20 -4.21
C PHE A 198 13.84 -4.22 -2.77
N LEU A 199 14.69 -4.52 -1.78
CA LEU A 199 14.28 -4.52 -0.38
C LEU A 199 13.79 -3.14 0.06
N SER A 200 14.43 -2.06 -0.38
CA SER A 200 13.99 -0.72 -0.04
C SER A 200 12.58 -0.43 -0.56
N ILE A 201 12.21 -0.93 -1.74
CA ILE A 201 10.86 -0.76 -2.31
C ILE A 201 9.83 -1.65 -1.60
N ALA A 202 10.18 -2.92 -1.35
CA ALA A 202 9.25 -3.89 -0.75
C ALA A 202 9.02 -3.63 0.76
N VAL A 203 10.08 -3.31 1.50
CA VAL A 203 10.05 -3.08 2.96
C VAL A 203 9.37 -1.75 3.29
N THR A 204 9.55 -0.71 2.47
CA THR A 204 8.92 0.59 2.71
C THR A 204 7.39 0.50 2.65
N ASN A 205 6.81 -0.29 1.75
CA ASN A 205 5.36 -0.41 1.64
C ASN A 205 4.71 -0.96 2.92
N CYS A 206 5.22 -2.08 3.45
CA CYS A 206 4.64 -2.73 4.64
C CYS A 206 4.95 -1.97 5.94
N SER A 207 6.12 -1.34 6.03
CA SER A 207 6.53 -0.56 7.20
C SER A 207 5.80 0.79 7.25
N ALA A 208 5.64 1.47 6.12
CA ALA A 208 4.92 2.73 6.04
C ALA A 208 3.44 2.55 6.42
N GLU A 209 2.75 1.53 5.91
CA GLU A 209 1.34 1.27 6.27
C GLU A 209 1.15 1.04 7.79
N ARG A 210 2.08 0.32 8.43
CA ARG A 210 2.08 0.11 9.90
C ARG A 210 2.35 1.41 10.65
N SER A 211 3.35 2.17 10.24
CA SER A 211 3.74 3.45 10.84
C SER A 211 2.61 4.49 10.73
N PHE A 212 1.95 4.61 9.58
CA PHE A 212 0.79 5.50 9.39
C PHE A 212 -0.42 5.06 10.21
N SER A 213 -0.63 3.76 10.39
CA SER A 213 -1.71 3.23 11.24
C SER A 213 -1.47 3.58 12.72
N LEU A 214 -0.22 3.51 13.19
CA LEU A 214 0.17 3.93 14.53
C LEU A 214 0.03 5.44 14.72
N LEU A 215 0.52 6.23 13.77
CA LEU A 215 0.34 7.69 13.72
C LEU A 215 -1.13 8.08 13.79
N LYS A 216 -2.01 7.39 13.04
CA LYS A 216 -3.45 7.60 13.09
C LYS A 216 -4.01 7.31 14.49
N ARG A 217 -3.55 6.26 15.16
CA ARG A 217 -3.95 5.96 16.56
C ARG A 217 -3.49 7.05 17.53
N ILE A 218 -2.24 7.51 17.43
CA ILE A 218 -1.68 8.59 18.25
C ILE A 218 -2.48 9.89 18.03
N LYS A 219 -2.72 10.27 16.77
CA LYS A 219 -3.50 11.46 16.39
C LYS A 219 -4.95 11.37 16.84
N THR A 220 -5.57 10.19 16.80
CA THR A 220 -6.95 9.99 17.25
C THR A 220 -7.05 10.06 18.78
N ALA A 221 -6.11 9.46 19.51
CA ALA A 221 -6.05 9.50 20.96
C ALA A 221 -5.79 10.91 21.50
N LEU A 222 -4.98 11.72 20.79
CA LEU A 222 -4.52 13.03 21.24
C LEU A 222 -5.14 14.20 20.45
N ARG A 223 -6.28 13.97 19.80
CA ARG A 223 -6.93 14.84 18.80
C ARG A 223 -7.15 16.30 19.24
N ASN A 224 -7.10 16.59 20.53
CA ASN A 224 -7.33 17.92 21.08
C ASN A 224 -6.08 18.62 21.67
N LEU A 225 -4.87 18.03 21.60
CA LEU A 225 -3.72 18.54 22.39
C LEU A 225 -2.36 18.69 21.68
N LEU A 226 -2.16 18.22 20.44
CA LEU A 226 -0.83 18.26 19.78
C LEU A 226 -0.79 19.07 18.49
N GLY A 227 0.17 20.00 18.42
CA GLY A 227 0.63 20.61 17.17
C GLY A 227 1.49 19.66 16.32
N GLU A 228 1.69 19.98 15.04
CA GLU A 228 2.34 19.11 14.05
C GLU A 228 3.78 18.73 14.41
N GLU A 229 4.59 19.66 14.93
CA GLU A 229 5.98 19.37 15.34
C GLU A 229 6.06 18.28 16.41
N ARG A 230 5.18 18.36 17.42
CA ARG A 230 5.17 17.40 18.53
C ARG A 230 4.67 16.03 18.07
N LEU A 231 3.77 15.99 17.09
CA LEU A 231 3.32 14.76 16.46
C LEU A 231 4.47 14.11 15.67
N GLY A 232 5.23 14.90 14.91
CA GLY A 232 6.42 14.43 14.19
C GLY A 232 7.48 13.84 15.13
N ALA A 233 7.80 14.54 16.23
CA ALA A 233 8.74 14.05 17.22
C ALA A 233 8.30 12.72 17.87
N LEU A 234 7.02 12.60 18.23
CA LEU A 234 6.48 11.34 18.76
C LEU A 234 6.50 10.21 17.73
N ALA A 235 6.27 10.52 16.45
CA ALA A 235 6.35 9.53 15.38
C ALA A 235 7.77 8.97 15.24
N VAL A 236 8.79 9.83 15.29
CA VAL A 236 10.20 9.43 15.24
C VAL A 236 10.58 8.57 16.46
N LEU A 237 10.13 8.95 17.66
CA LEU A 237 10.34 8.14 18.86
C LEU A 237 9.66 6.77 18.78
N ASN A 238 8.45 6.71 18.21
CA ASN A 238 7.72 5.45 18.06
C ASN A 238 8.34 4.55 16.98
N PHE A 239 8.84 5.13 15.88
CA PHE A 239 9.58 4.39 14.86
C PHE A 239 10.86 3.77 15.43
N ASN A 240 11.58 4.53 16.25
CA ASN A 240 12.80 4.08 16.92
C ASN A 240 12.53 3.51 18.33
N ASN A 241 11.35 2.92 18.57
CA ASN A 241 10.97 2.50 19.92
C ASN A 241 11.98 1.54 20.55
N ASP A 242 12.58 0.64 19.76
CA ASP A 242 13.62 -0.28 20.23
C ASP A 242 14.86 0.48 20.75
N LEU A 243 15.24 1.58 20.09
CA LEU A 243 16.32 2.46 20.54
C LEU A 243 15.90 3.31 21.74
N VAL A 244 14.65 3.79 21.77
CA VAL A 244 14.12 4.59 22.90
C VAL A 244 14.01 3.74 24.16
N THR A 245 13.63 2.46 24.03
CA THR A 245 13.49 1.53 25.15
C THR A 245 14.86 1.10 25.70
N SER A 246 15.90 1.09 24.87
CA SER A 246 17.28 0.84 25.31
C SER A 246 17.96 2.09 25.88
N LEU A 247 17.38 3.28 25.70
CA LEU A 247 17.88 4.53 26.25
C LEU A 247 17.51 4.64 27.74
N SER A 248 18.46 5.04 28.60
CA SER A 248 18.17 5.30 30.01
C SER A 248 17.53 6.68 30.19
N PHE A 249 16.31 6.70 30.73
CA PHE A 249 15.59 7.95 30.99
C PHE A 249 16.34 8.87 31.97
N GLU A 250 17.13 8.32 32.90
CA GLU A 250 17.94 9.11 33.83
C GLU A 250 19.03 9.92 33.12
N ASN A 251 19.70 9.35 32.11
CA ASN A 251 20.70 10.08 31.33
C ASN A 251 20.04 11.20 30.53
N VAL A 252 18.88 10.94 29.92
CA VAL A 252 18.11 11.96 29.19
C VAL A 252 17.67 13.10 30.11
N ILE A 253 17.25 12.79 31.34
CA ILE A 253 16.85 13.81 32.33
C ILE A 253 18.06 14.64 32.75
N GLN A 254 19.22 14.02 32.97
CA GLN A 254 20.45 14.73 33.30
C GLN A 254 20.93 15.63 32.16
N ASP A 255 20.93 15.13 30.92
CA ASP A 255 21.32 15.90 29.73
C ASP A 255 20.36 17.08 29.50
N PHE A 256 19.04 16.85 29.65
CA PHE A 256 18.05 17.90 29.55
C PHE A 256 18.21 18.96 30.66
N ALA A 257 18.49 18.52 31.89
CA ALA A 257 18.76 19.41 33.01
C ALA A 257 20.05 20.23 32.78
N ALA A 258 21.10 19.62 32.23
CA ALA A 258 22.34 20.30 31.86
C ALA A 258 22.11 21.35 30.77
N LEU A 259 21.34 21.02 29.72
CA LEU A 259 21.01 21.94 28.62
C LEU A 259 20.10 23.10 29.05
N LYS A 260 19.20 22.89 30.01
CA LYS A 260 18.33 23.93 30.57
C LYS A 260 18.98 24.73 31.70
N SER A 261 20.10 24.28 32.24
CA SER A 261 20.85 24.99 33.26
C SER A 261 21.48 26.26 32.67
N ARG A 262 20.79 27.39 32.81
CA ARG A 262 21.33 28.75 32.57
C ARG A 262 22.24 29.24 33.70
N LYS A 263 22.97 28.37 34.41
CA LYS A 263 23.92 28.81 35.42
C LYS A 263 25.34 28.74 34.87
N HIS A 264 25.80 29.92 34.48
CA HIS A 264 27.19 30.31 34.32
C HIS A 264 28.00 29.75 35.50
N ASN A 265 28.99 28.91 35.21
CA ASN A 265 30.01 28.56 36.19
C ASN A 265 30.72 29.86 36.59
N PHE A 266 30.73 30.17 37.87
CA PHE A 266 31.64 31.13 38.50
C PHE A 266 32.85 30.37 39.03
#